data_AF-A0A939C659-F1
#
_entry.id   AF-A0A939C659-F1
#
_cell.length_a   1.000
_cell.length_b   1.000
_cell.length_c   1.000
_cell.angle_alpha   90.00
_cell.angle_beta   90.00
_cell.angle_gamma   90.00
#
_symmetry.space_group_name_H-M   'P 1'
#
loop_
_entity.id
_entity.type
_entity.pdbx_description
1 polymer ?
#
loop_
_entity_poly.entity_id
_entity_poly.type
_entity_poly.pdbx_seq_one_letter_code
_entity_poly.pdbx_strand_id
1 'polypeptide(L)'
;MAFWDFLRPLTQQAIEIDFYTRIIVFVLSAAMFAVSLLAFRKSKSRKLMFVSIAFFLFALKWAFKIADLFISPGEFFHRAAENLVELLILASLFIAIFKK
;
A
#
# COMPACT_ATOMS: atom_id res chain seq x y z
N MET A 1 -21.70 14.32 -24.04
CA MET A 1 -21.20 13.82 -22.74
C MET A 1 -20.61 12.46 -22.97
N ALA A 2 -19.43 12.20 -22.42
CA ALA A 2 -18.85 10.87 -22.42
C ALA A 2 -19.62 10.00 -21.42
N PHE A 3 -19.76 8.70 -21.68
CA PHE A 3 -20.41 7.75 -20.77
C PHE A 3 -19.85 7.83 -19.34
N TRP A 4 -18.57 8.18 -19.19
CA TRP A 4 -17.85 8.23 -17.91
C TRP A 4 -18.01 9.54 -17.13
N ASP A 5 -18.78 10.52 -17.63
CA ASP A 5 -18.91 11.82 -16.96
C ASP A 5 -19.55 11.73 -15.56
N PHE A 6 -20.29 10.65 -15.25
CA PHE A 6 -20.82 10.40 -13.90
C PHE A 6 -19.74 10.12 -12.85
N LEU A 7 -18.52 9.74 -13.25
CA LEU A 7 -17.39 9.52 -12.33
C LEU A 7 -16.72 10.83 -11.90
N ARG A 8 -16.86 11.92 -12.66
CA ARG A 8 -16.23 13.21 -12.34
C ARG A 8 -16.49 13.71 -10.92
N PRO A 9 -17.74 13.75 -10.41
CA PRO A 9 -17.99 14.19 -9.04
C PRO A 9 -17.33 13.28 -8.00
N LEU A 10 -17.29 11.96 -8.24
CA LEU A 10 -16.62 11.01 -7.35
C LEU A 10 -15.09 11.21 -7.34
N THR A 11 -14.50 11.46 -8.51
CA THR A 11 -13.06 11.75 -8.62
C THR A 11 -12.70 13.07 -7.94
N GLN A 12 -13.54 14.11 -8.07
CA GLN A 12 -13.32 15.38 -7.38
C GLN A 12 -13.36 15.21 -5.85
N GLN A 13 -14.35 14.51 -5.33
CA GLN A 13 -14.41 14.17 -3.90
C GLN A 13 -13.18 13.38 -3.44
N ALA A 14 -12.74 12.40 -4.24
CA ALA A 14 -11.55 11.60 -3.93
C ALA A 14 -10.27 12.47 -3.86
N ILE A 15 -10.14 13.48 -4.73
CA ILE A 15 -9.02 14.43 -4.70
C ILE A 15 -9.04 15.26 -3.42
N GLU A 16 -10.21 15.74 -2.99
CA GLU A 16 -10.36 16.56 -1.77
C GLU A 16 -9.95 15.80 -0.50
N ILE A 17 -10.21 14.50 -0.44
CA ILE A 17 -9.89 13.65 0.71
C ILE A 17 -8.59 12.86 0.55
N ASP A 18 -7.85 13.03 -0.56
CA ASP A 18 -6.68 12.21 -0.90
C ASP A 18 -5.61 12.27 0.21
N PHE A 19 -5.36 13.45 0.76
CA PHE A 19 -4.41 13.64 1.86
C PHE A 19 -4.76 12.79 3.09
N TYR A 20 -6.00 12.88 3.56
CA TYR A 20 -6.48 12.13 4.72
C TYR A 20 -6.49 10.62 4.44
N THR A 21 -6.89 10.25 3.22
CA THR A 21 -6.92 8.85 2.77
C THR A 21 -5.52 8.24 2.79
N ARG A 22 -4.51 8.96 2.28
CA ARG A 22 -3.09 8.53 2.34
C ARG A 22 -2.65 8.23 3.77
N ILE A 23 -2.96 9.12 4.71
CA ILE A 23 -2.59 8.96 6.13
C ILE A 23 -3.31 7.75 6.74
N ILE A 24 -4.62 7.62 6.52
CA ILE A 24 -5.41 6.51 7.07
C ILE A 24 -4.90 5.17 6.53
N VAL A 25 -4.65 5.07 5.22
CA VAL A 25 -4.14 3.83 4.62
C VAL A 25 -2.72 3.52 5.10
N PHE A 26 -1.87 4.53 5.30
CA PHE A 26 -0.57 4.34 5.94
C PHE A 26 -0.69 3.76 7.35
N VAL A 27 -1.54 4.34 8.20
CA VAL A 27 -1.74 3.86 9.58
C VAL A 27 -2.29 2.43 9.60
N LEU A 28 -3.29 2.13 8.77
CA LEU A 28 -3.86 0.78 8.68
C LEU A 28 -2.84 -0.23 8.19
N SER A 29 -2.07 0.10 7.15
CA SER A 29 -1.03 -0.80 6.62
C SER A 29 0.09 -1.03 7.63
N ALA A 30 0.52 0.00 8.36
CA ALA A 30 1.50 -0.13 9.45
C ALA A 30 0.98 -1.00 10.61
N ALA A 31 -0.29 -0.84 10.99
CA ALA A 31 -0.92 -1.67 12.02
C ALA A 31 -1.02 -3.13 11.58
N MET A 32 -1.43 -3.39 10.33
CA MET A 32 -1.47 -4.73 9.75
C MET A 32 -0.09 -5.38 9.71
N PHE A 33 0.95 -4.62 9.35
CA PHE A 33 2.33 -5.08 9.41
C PHE A 33 2.74 -5.46 10.83
N ALA A 34 2.44 -4.62 11.84
CA ALA A 34 2.76 -4.92 13.23
C ALA A 34 2.08 -6.21 13.70
N VAL A 35 0.79 -6.38 13.41
CA VAL A 35 0.03 -7.58 13.78
C VAL A 35 0.56 -8.82 13.06
N SER A 36 0.81 -8.75 11.75
CA SER A 36 1.33 -9.89 11.00
C SER A 36 2.74 -10.27 11.46
N LEU A 37 3.58 -9.28 11.79
CA LEU A 37 4.93 -9.50 12.31
C LEU A 37 4.89 -10.19 13.68
N LEU A 38 3.99 -9.77 14.57
CA LEU A 38 3.79 -10.44 15.86
C LEU A 38 3.31 -11.89 15.68
N ALA A 39 2.36 -12.12 14.77
CA ALA A 39 1.88 -13.46 14.44
C ALA A 39 2.98 -14.34 13.82
N PHE A 40 3.83 -13.77 12.98
CA PHE A 40 5.03 -14.43 12.45
C PHE A 40 6.01 -14.79 13.57
N ARG A 41 6.32 -13.86 14.48
CA ARG A 41 7.24 -14.12 15.60
C ARG A 41 6.74 -15.23 16.51
N LYS A 42 5.42 -15.33 16.71
CA LYS A 42 4.79 -16.38 17.53
C LYS A 42 4.77 -17.76 16.84
N SER A 43 4.41 -17.82 15.56
CA SER A 43 4.22 -19.10 14.85
C SER A 43 5.44 -19.58 14.06
N LYS A 44 6.34 -18.65 13.69
CA LYS A 44 7.44 -18.83 12.73
C LYS A 44 7.00 -19.42 11.37
N SER A 45 5.71 -19.31 11.02
CA SER A 45 5.20 -19.79 9.74
C SER A 45 5.76 -18.97 8.58
N ARG A 46 6.26 -19.64 7.53
CA ARG A 46 6.77 -18.98 6.32
C ARG A 46 5.66 -18.19 5.62
N LYS A 47 4.42 -18.66 5.68
CA LYS A 47 3.25 -17.93 5.16
C LYS A 47 3.14 -16.55 5.78
N LEU A 48 3.21 -16.45 7.12
CA LEU A 48 3.08 -15.17 7.82
C LEU A 48 4.29 -14.25 7.62
N MET A 49 5.47 -14.80 7.34
CA MET A 49 6.63 -14.02 6.92
C MET A 49 6.32 -13.24 5.64
N PHE A 50 5.81 -13.92 4.59
CA PHE A 50 5.48 -13.28 3.32
C PHE A 50 4.31 -12.29 3.44
N VAL A 51 3.30 -12.61 4.25
CA VAL A 51 2.22 -11.65 4.58
C VAL A 51 2.78 -10.41 5.25
N SER A 52 3.74 -10.57 6.18
CA SER A 52 4.39 -9.43 6.84
C SER A 52 5.24 -8.61 5.89
N ILE A 53 5.97 -9.24 4.97
CA ILE A 53 6.71 -8.54 3.92
C ILE A 53 5.75 -7.73 3.04
N ALA A 54 4.62 -8.31 2.65
CA ALA A 54 3.61 -7.62 1.85
C ALA A 54 3.07 -6.37 2.57
N PHE A 55 2.67 -6.49 3.83
CA PHE A 55 2.17 -5.33 4.59
C PHE A 55 3.27 -4.31 4.91
N PHE A 56 4.51 -4.75 5.11
CA PHE A 56 5.67 -3.85 5.24
C PHE A 56 5.87 -3.03 3.98
N LEU A 57 5.92 -3.67 2.81
CA LEU A 57 6.06 -3.00 1.52
C LEU A 57 4.89 -2.06 1.24
N PHE A 58 3.68 -2.47 1.62
CA PHE A 58 2.50 -1.63 1.47
C PHE A 58 2.57 -0.38 2.37
N ALA A 59 2.97 -0.53 3.64
CA ALA A 59 3.19 0.60 4.53
C ALA A 59 4.30 1.53 4.02
N LEU A 60 5.40 0.96 3.54
CA LEU A 60 6.52 1.72 2.97
C LEU A 60 6.09 2.49 1.71
N LYS A 61 5.29 1.87 0.83
CA LYS A 61 4.70 2.54 -0.35
C LYS A 61 3.93 3.79 0.06
N TRP A 62 3.04 3.68 1.05
CA TRP A 62 2.24 4.81 1.49
C TRP A 62 3.07 5.86 2.26
N ALA A 63 4.09 5.45 3.01
CA ALA A 63 5.06 6.37 3.59
C ALA A 63 5.75 7.20 2.50
N PHE A 64 6.19 6.57 1.40
CA PHE A 64 6.76 7.28 0.26
C PHE A 64 5.74 8.18 -0.44
N LYS A 65 4.48 7.75 -0.61
CA LYS A 65 3.40 8.61 -1.16
C LYS A 65 3.09 9.82 -0.28
N ILE A 66 3.25 9.71 1.04
CA ILE A 66 3.11 10.85 1.96
C ILE A 66 4.34 11.75 1.85
N ALA A 67 5.55 11.17 1.87
CA ALA A 67 6.79 11.93 1.74
C ALA A 67 6.88 12.69 0.40
N ASP A 68 6.37 12.10 -0.68
CA ASP A 68 6.28 12.71 -2.01
C ASP A 68 5.52 14.05 -1.98
N LEU A 69 4.53 14.21 -1.10
CA LEU A 69 3.79 15.47 -0.93
C LEU A 69 4.66 16.62 -0.38
N PHE A 70 5.72 16.30 0.35
CA PHE A 70 6.58 17.29 1.00
C PHE A 70 7.91 17.51 0.27
N ILE A 71 8.40 16.51 -0.47
CA ILE A 71 9.70 16.57 -1.16
C ILE A 71 9.53 17.10 -2.59
N SER A 72 8.75 16.41 -3.42
CA SER A 72 8.57 16.74 -4.83
C SER A 72 7.31 16.06 -5.37
N PRO A 73 6.13 16.71 -5.24
CA PRO A 73 4.84 16.10 -5.56
C PRO A 73 4.80 15.51 -6.97
N GLY A 74 4.64 14.19 -7.07
CA GLY A 74 4.50 13.46 -8.33
C GLY A 74 5.81 12.98 -8.98
N GLU A 75 6.97 13.42 -8.48
CA GLU A 75 8.28 13.13 -9.08
C GLU A 75 9.12 12.16 -8.23
N PHE A 76 9.05 12.24 -6.90
CA PHE A 76 9.92 11.44 -6.02
C PHE A 76 9.49 9.96 -5.99
N PHE A 77 8.19 9.68 -5.84
CA PHE A 77 7.63 8.33 -5.92
C PHE A 77 6.77 8.14 -7.18
N HIS A 78 7.45 8.19 -8.32
CA HIS A 78 6.84 8.10 -9.65
C HIS A 78 6.14 6.74 -9.90
N ARG A 79 5.23 6.70 -10.89
CA ARG A 79 4.37 5.55 -11.22
C ARG A 79 5.15 4.25 -11.47
N ALA A 80 6.32 4.32 -12.10
CA ALA A 80 7.14 3.14 -12.34
C ALA A 80 7.62 2.49 -11.04
N ALA A 81 8.07 3.29 -10.06
CA ALA A 81 8.47 2.80 -8.74
C ALA A 81 7.28 2.22 -7.97
N GLU A 82 6.12 2.88 -8.05
CA GLU A 82 4.87 2.38 -7.47
C GLU A 82 4.50 0.99 -8.00
N ASN A 83 4.50 0.81 -9.32
CA ASN A 83 4.17 -0.47 -9.95
C ASN A 83 5.14 -1.60 -9.55
N LEU A 84 6.43 -1.29 -9.40
CA LEU A 84 7.41 -2.26 -8.93
C LEU A 84 7.12 -2.71 -7.49
N VAL A 85 6.79 -1.76 -6.61
CA VAL A 85 6.42 -2.10 -5.22
C VAL A 85 5.12 -2.91 -5.19
N GLU A 86 4.13 -2.58 -6.01
CA GLU A 86 2.90 -3.35 -6.14
C GLU A 86 3.16 -4.79 -6.62
N LEU A 87 4.03 -4.95 -7.62
CA LEU A 87 4.44 -6.27 -8.09
C LEU A 87 5.10 -7.09 -6.98
N LEU A 88 5.98 -6.48 -6.18
CA LEU A 88 6.62 -7.15 -5.04
C LEU A 88 5.61 -7.52 -3.94
N ILE A 89 4.61 -6.68 -3.69
CA ILE A 89 3.51 -6.98 -2.76
C ILE A 89 2.71 -8.18 -3.26
N LEU A 90 2.29 -8.15 -4.53
CA LEU A 90 1.53 -9.24 -5.14
C LEU A 90 2.34 -10.54 -5.18
N ALA A 91 3.62 -10.48 -5.54
CA ALA A 91 4.51 -11.64 -5.52
C ALA A 91 4.65 -12.22 -4.11
N SER A 92 4.80 -11.36 -3.09
CA SER A 92 4.87 -11.79 -1.69
C SER A 92 3.59 -12.50 -1.26
N LEU A 93 2.42 -11.92 -1.53
CA LEU A 93 1.13 -12.52 -1.20
C LEU A 93 0.90 -13.83 -1.97
N PHE A 94 1.24 -13.85 -3.26
CA PHE A 94 1.14 -15.04 -4.10
C PHE A 94 1.99 -16.19 -3.53
N ILE A 95 3.25 -15.93 -3.18
CA ILE A 95 4.12 -16.93 -2.57
C ILE A 95 3.54 -17.39 -1.22
N ALA A 96 2.97 -16.47 -0.42
CA ALA A 96 2.38 -16.80 0.88
C ALA A 96 1.28 -17.88 0.76
N ILE A 97 0.50 -17.88 -0.32
CA ILE A 97 -0.57 -18.87 -0.55
C ILE A 97 0.00 -20.29 -0.63
N PHE A 98 1.17 -20.46 -1.25
CA PHE A 98 1.81 -21.77 -1.41
C PHE A 98 2.70 -22.19 -0.24
N LYS A 99 2.89 -21.32 0.76
CA LYS A 99 3.65 -21.67 1.97
C LYS A 99 2.71 -22.20 3.06
N LYS A 100 3.19 -23.24 3.73
CA LYS A 100 2.58 -23.77 4.96
C LYS A 100 3.02 -22.92 6.16
#